data_AF-A0A6A5ALZ5-F1
#
_entry.id   AF-A0A6A5ALZ5-F1
#
_cell.length_a   1.000
_cell.length_b   1.000
_cell.length_c   1.000
_cell.angle_alpha   90.00
_cell.angle_beta   90.00
_cell.angle_gamma   90.00
#
_symmetry.space_group_name_H-M   'P 1'
#
loop_
_entity.id
_entity.type
_entity.pdbx_description
1 polymer ?
#
loop_
_entity_poly.entity_id
_entity_poly.type
_entity_poly.pdbx_seq_one_letter_code
_entity_poly.pdbx_strand_id
1 'polypeptide(L)'
;MTCSMLMFVLKHYHPNEAKFASRPIPKATPVILDESTGEEMYIVEKLLKKRQFNRKLEYLVKWHGQPESEATWELMKDIKHVVHFKQLVQDLESRRFKV
;
A
#
# COMPACT_ATOMS: atom_id res chain seq x y z
N MET A 1 -38.70 -12.07 -9.68
CA MET A 1 -38.75 -10.99 -10.69
C MET A 1 -38.66 -9.66 -9.94
N THR A 2 -37.68 -8.84 -10.34
CA THR A 2 -37.44 -7.42 -10.05
C THR A 2 -37.59 -6.91 -8.62
N CYS A 3 -36.49 -6.41 -8.03
CA CYS A 3 -36.36 -5.00 -7.65
C CYS A 3 -34.94 -4.81 -7.06
N SER A 4 -34.04 -4.20 -7.82
CA SER A 4 -33.60 -2.81 -7.58
C SER A 4 -32.53 -2.75 -6.47
N MET A 5 -31.26 -2.78 -6.85
CA MET A 5 -30.50 -1.56 -7.17
C MET A 5 -30.57 -0.57 -5.99
N LEU A 6 -29.62 -0.68 -5.06
CA LEU A 6 -28.46 0.21 -5.02
C LEU A 6 -28.85 1.65 -4.66
N MET A 7 -28.96 1.92 -3.37
CA MET A 7 -28.74 3.27 -2.84
C MET A 7 -27.59 3.20 -1.85
N PHE A 8 -26.41 3.54 -2.35
CA PHE A 8 -25.24 3.85 -1.56
C PHE A 8 -25.61 4.98 -0.59
N VAL A 9 -25.74 4.66 0.70
CA VAL A 9 -25.67 5.66 1.76
C VAL A 9 -24.37 5.38 2.50
N LEU A 10 -23.42 6.30 2.40
CA LEU A 10 -22.25 6.34 3.27
C LEU A 10 -22.73 6.16 4.71
N LYS A 11 -22.35 5.06 5.37
CA LYS A 11 -22.64 4.87 6.79
C LYS A 11 -22.13 6.11 7.52
N HIS A 12 -23.01 6.79 8.25
CA HIS A 12 -22.66 8.02 8.98
C HIS A 12 -21.38 7.79 9.78
N TYR A 13 -20.41 8.71 9.63
CA TYR A 13 -19.20 8.69 10.45
C TYR A 13 -19.60 8.69 11.92
N HIS A 14 -19.33 7.56 12.59
CA HIS A 14 -19.49 7.45 14.02
C HIS A 14 -18.17 7.85 14.67
N PRO A 15 -18.11 9.00 15.36
CA PRO A 15 -16.90 9.41 16.04
C PRO A 15 -16.50 8.33 17.06
N ASN A 16 -15.21 8.01 17.10
CA ASN A 16 -14.68 7.07 18.07
C ASN A 16 -15.02 7.54 19.49
N GLU A 17 -15.69 6.70 20.29
CA GLU A 17 -16.08 7.07 21.64
C GLU A 17 -14.86 7.48 22.47
N ALA A 18 -15.00 8.51 23.31
CA ALA A 18 -13.90 9.05 24.13
C ALA A 18 -13.25 7.99 25.05
N LYS A 19 -14.00 6.94 25.41
CA LYS A 19 -13.50 5.80 26.20
C LYS A 19 -12.43 4.98 25.49
N PHE A 20 -12.38 5.07 24.16
CA PHE A 20 -11.42 4.36 23.32
C PHE A 20 -10.26 5.26 22.88
N ALA A 21 -10.24 6.54 23.25
CA ALA A 21 -9.17 7.47 22.91
C ALA A 21 -7.80 7.06 23.49
N SER A 22 -7.80 6.32 24.59
CA SER A 22 -6.60 5.81 25.27
C SER A 22 -6.14 4.43 24.78
N ARG A 23 -6.90 3.78 23.91
CA ARG A 23 -6.44 2.53 23.30
C ARG A 23 -5.22 2.85 22.45
N PRO A 24 -4.06 2.18 22.65
CA PRO A 24 -2.96 2.31 21.71
C PRO A 24 -3.53 1.86 20.36
N ILE A 25 -3.61 2.78 19.41
CA ILE A 25 -3.94 2.42 18.03
C ILE A 25 -2.84 1.44 17.64
N PRO A 26 -3.15 0.15 17.42
CA PRO A 26 -2.12 -0.76 16.94
C PRO A 26 -1.52 -0.10 15.71
N LYS A 27 -0.20 -0.17 15.56
CA LYS A 27 0.49 0.20 14.32
C LYS A 27 0.10 -0.82 13.25
N ALA A 28 -1.19 -0.95 12.99
CA ALA A 28 -1.74 -1.69 11.90
C ALA A 28 -1.35 -0.89 10.68
N THR A 29 -0.38 -1.40 9.93
CA THR A 29 -0.26 -1.13 8.51
C THR A 29 -1.69 -1.20 7.96
N PRO A 30 -2.18 -0.19 7.21
CA PRO A 30 -3.48 -0.28 6.59
C PRO A 30 -3.42 -1.37 5.51
N VAL A 31 -3.71 -2.60 5.92
CA VAL A 31 -3.98 -3.70 5.02
C VAL A 31 -5.40 -3.46 4.50
N ILE A 32 -5.50 -3.01 3.26
CA ILE A 32 -6.79 -2.90 2.59
C ILE A 32 -7.09 -4.31 2.13
N LEU A 33 -8.03 -4.98 2.80
CA LEU A 33 -8.55 -6.25 2.30
C LEU A 33 -9.44 -5.94 1.09
N ASP A 34 -9.12 -6.53 -0.05
CA ASP A 34 -10.06 -6.54 -1.16
C ASP A 34 -11.20 -7.50 -0.80
N GLU A 35 -12.36 -6.95 -0.43
CA GLU A 35 -13.54 -7.72 -0.03
C GLU A 35 -14.01 -8.69 -1.14
N SER A 36 -13.59 -8.50 -2.39
CA SER A 36 -13.95 -9.37 -3.52
C SER A 36 -13.02 -10.58 -3.69
N THR A 37 -11.75 -10.47 -3.34
CA THR A 37 -10.73 -11.52 -3.51
C THR A 37 -10.23 -12.10 -2.18
N GLY A 38 -10.46 -11.39 -1.08
CA GLY A 38 -9.89 -11.71 0.23
C GLY A 38 -8.39 -11.43 0.33
N GLU A 39 -7.80 -10.74 -0.67
CA GLU A 39 -6.37 -10.47 -0.71
C GLU A 39 -6.00 -9.21 0.08
N GLU A 40 -4.86 -9.28 0.75
CA GLU A 40 -4.27 -8.17 1.51
C GLU A 40 -3.54 -7.20 0.58
N MET A 41 -4.03 -5.96 0.47
CA MET A 41 -3.36 -4.90 -0.27
C MET A 41 -2.54 -4.01 0.67
N TYR A 42 -1.30 -3.75 0.27
CA TYR A 42 -0.35 -2.94 1.02
C TYR A 42 -0.08 -1.61 0.31
N ILE A 43 0.04 -0.54 1.09
CA ILE A 43 0.38 0.79 0.55
C ILE A 43 1.90 0.90 0.42
N VAL A 44 2.37 1.10 -0.81
CA VAL A 44 3.78 1.38 -1.09
C VAL A 44 4.09 2.85 -0.79
N GLU A 45 4.99 3.07 0.16
CA GLU A 45 5.46 4.41 0.51
C GLU A 45 6.56 4.89 -0.44
N LYS A 46 7.58 4.05 -0.69
CA LYS A 46 8.77 4.44 -1.45
C LYS A 46 9.52 3.24 -2.00
N LEU A 47 10.14 3.39 -3.17
CA LEU A 47 11.12 2.43 -3.68
C LEU A 47 12.53 2.85 -3.27
N LEU A 48 13.24 1.96 -2.57
CA LEU A 48 14.56 2.24 -2.01
C LEU A 48 15.68 1.87 -2.97
N LYS A 49 15.57 0.69 -3.61
CA LYS A 49 16.60 0.13 -4.50
C LYS A 49 15.93 -0.63 -5.65
N LYS A 50 16.71 -0.87 -6.70
CA LYS A 50 16.36 -1.68 -7.86
C LYS A 50 17.50 -2.67 -8.11
N ARG A 51 17.17 -3.93 -8.37
CA ARG A 51 18.14 -4.96 -8.76
C ARG A 51 17.56 -5.86 -9.84
N GLN A 52 18.45 -6.53 -10.57
CA GLN A 52 18.06 -7.63 -11.44
C GLN A 52 18.53 -8.93 -10.79
N PHE A 53 17.60 -9.81 -10.44
CA PHE A 53 17.88 -11.10 -9.82
C PHE A 53 17.18 -12.20 -10.61
N ASN A 54 17.92 -13.26 -10.97
CA ASN A 54 17.43 -14.36 -11.80
C ASN A 54 16.68 -13.89 -13.06
N ARG A 55 17.26 -12.92 -13.79
CA ARG A 55 16.69 -12.24 -14.98
C ARG A 55 15.37 -11.49 -14.74
N LYS A 56 14.88 -11.42 -13.51
CA LYS A 56 13.68 -10.67 -13.11
C LYS A 56 14.08 -9.33 -12.50
N LEU A 57 13.26 -8.31 -12.75
CA LEU A 57 13.45 -6.99 -12.15
C LEU A 57 12.73 -6.92 -10.82
N GLU A 58 13.47 -6.57 -9.76
CA GLU A 58 12.97 -6.45 -8.40
C GLU A 58 13.26 -5.06 -7.85
N TYR A 59 12.34 -4.59 -7.01
CA TYR A 59 12.47 -3.34 -6.27
C TYR A 59 12.42 -3.61 -4.77
N LEU A 60 13.25 -2.91 -4.00
CA LEU A 60 13.17 -2.91 -2.55
C LEU A 60 12.11 -1.89 -2.14
N VAL A 61 11.00 -2.39 -1.59
CA VAL A 61 9.79 -1.62 -1.28
C VAL A 61 9.78 -1.23 0.19
N LYS A 62 9.66 0.07 0.46
CA LYS A 62 9.30 0.58 1.78
C LYS A 62 7.78 0.61 1.90
N TRP A 63 7.26 -0.13 2.86
CA TRP A 63 5.83 -0.20 3.17
C TRP A 63 5.41 0.97 4.06
N HIS A 64 4.21 1.51 3.82
CA HIS A 64 3.70 2.63 4.58
C HIS A 64 3.55 2.28 6.07
N GLY A 65 4.16 3.09 6.93
CA GLY A 65 4.09 2.90 8.39
C GLY A 65 5.04 1.83 8.95
N GLN A 66 5.84 1.18 8.09
CA GLN A 66 6.89 0.26 8.51
C GLN A 66 8.29 0.89 8.40
N PRO A 67 9.23 0.50 9.27
CA PRO A 67 10.61 0.96 9.17
C PRO A 67 11.28 0.40 7.91
N GLU A 68 12.33 1.09 7.43
CA GLU A 68 13.08 0.63 6.24
C GLU A 68 13.76 -0.73 6.44
N SER A 69 13.97 -1.16 7.69
CA SER A 69 14.47 -2.50 8.02
C SER A 69 13.52 -3.63 7.63
N GLU A 70 12.22 -3.34 7.53
CA GLU A 70 11.18 -4.27 7.11
C GLU A 70 10.87 -4.19 5.60
N ALA A 71 11.70 -3.47 4.83
CA ALA A 71 11.55 -3.40 3.39
C ALA A 71 11.78 -4.76 2.72
N THR A 72 10.92 -5.13 1.77
CA THR A 72 10.98 -6.41 1.05
C THR A 72 11.32 -6.24 -0.43
N TRP A 73 11.88 -7.27 -1.05
CA TRP A 73 12.17 -7.29 -2.48
C TRP A 73 10.97 -7.82 -3.26
N GLU A 74 10.29 -6.92 -3.96
CA GLU A 74 9.10 -7.26 -4.75
C GLU A 74 9.39 -7.25 -6.25
N LEU A 75 8.76 -8.17 -6.97
CA LEU A 75 8.87 -8.24 -8.43
C LEU A 75 8.14 -7.07 -9.08
N MET A 76 8.75 -6.47 -10.11
CA MET A 76 8.12 -5.38 -10.87
C MET A 76 6.71 -5.76 -11.35
N LYS A 77 6.51 -7.01 -11.80
CA LYS A 77 5.21 -7.47 -12.29
C LYS A 77 4.10 -7.44 -11.23
N ASP A 78 4.47 -7.54 -9.96
CA ASP A 78 3.57 -7.65 -8.83
C ASP A 78 3.26 -6.26 -8.24
N ILE A 79 4.15 -5.27 -8.40
CA ILE A 79 3.90 -3.90 -7.87
C ILE A 79 3.56 -2.86 -8.93
N LYS A 80 3.63 -3.20 -10.23
CA LYS A 80 3.36 -2.25 -11.33
C LYS A 80 1.92 -1.71 -11.38
N HIS A 81 0.99 -2.40 -10.73
CA HIS A 81 -0.43 -2.03 -10.73
C HIS A 81 -0.77 -0.96 -9.67
N VAL A 82 0.19 -0.62 -8.80
CA VAL A 82 0.06 0.47 -7.85
C VAL A 82 -0.14 1.79 -8.61
N VAL A 83 -1.17 2.55 -8.24
CA VAL A 83 -1.63 3.76 -8.95
C VAL A 83 -0.49 4.76 -9.22
N HIS A 84 0.39 4.96 -8.24
CA HIS A 84 1.53 5.89 -8.30
C HIS A 84 2.87 5.22 -8.67
N PHE A 85 2.88 4.01 -9.23
CA PHE A 85 4.11 3.26 -9.55
C PHE A 85 5.10 4.07 -10.42
N LYS A 86 4.60 4.82 -11.41
CA LYS A 86 5.45 5.64 -12.29
C LYS A 86 6.20 6.73 -11.50
N GLN A 87 5.52 7.40 -10.57
CA GLN A 87 6.12 8.43 -9.73
C GLN A 87 7.18 7.81 -8.81
N LEU A 88 6.87 6.67 -8.20
CA LEU A 88 7.81 5.94 -7.33
C LEU A 88 9.12 5.58 -8.05
N VAL A 89 9.04 5.15 -9.31
CA VAL A 89 10.21 4.83 -10.13
C VAL A 89 10.99 6.10 -10.49
N GLN A 90 10.31 7.18 -10.89
CA GLN A 90 10.96 8.47 -11.17
C GLN A 90 11.71 9.01 -9.95
N ASP A 91 11.11 8.91 -8.78
CA ASP A 91 11.70 9.27 -7.49
C ASP A 91 12.97 8.49 -7.20
N LEU A 92 12.95 7.18 -7.45
CA LEU A 92 14.11 6.31 -7.26
C LEU A 92 15.26 6.70 -8.20
N GLU A 93 14.96 6.87 -9.49
CA GLU A 93 15.97 7.23 -10.49
C GLU A 93 16.54 8.63 -10.21
N SER A 94 15.69 9.61 -9.87
CA SER A 94 16.12 10.98 -9.53
C SER A 94 17.07 11.03 -8.33
N ARG A 95 16.85 10.16 -7.33
CA ARG A 95 17.78 10.03 -6.18
C ARG A 95 19.13 9.44 -6.59
N ARG A 96 19.15 8.56 -7.59
CA ARG A 96 20.38 7.91 -8.08
C ARG A 96 21.27 8.86 -8.89
N PHE A 97 20.68 9.85 -9.55
CA PHE A 97 21.42 10.83 -10.38
C PHE A 97 21.87 12.09 -9.61
N LYS A 98 21.45 12.27 -8.35
CA LYS A 98 21.88 13.39 -7.49
C LYS A 98 23.16 13.08 -6.69
N VAL A 99 23.97 12.14 -7.16
CA VAL A 99 25.28 11.77 -6.59
C VAL A 99 26.37 12.29 -7.50
#